data_AF-A0A3M1B0X2-F1
#
_entry.id   AF-A0A3M1B0X2-F1
#
_cell.length_a   1.000
_cell.length_b   1.000
_cell.length_c   1.000
_cell.angle_alpha   90.00
_cell.angle_beta   90.00
_cell.angle_gamma   90.00
#
_symmetry.space_group_name_H-M   'P 1'
#
loop_
_entity.id
_entity.type
_entity.pdbx_description
1 polymer ?
#
loop_
_entity_poly.entity_id
_entity_poly.type
_entity_poly.pdbx_seq_one_letter_code
_entity_poly.pdbx_strand_id
1 'polypeptide(L)'
;EEVKRLRKALPAPILVGSGLTPENVADHLPFADGLIVGSTFKEGGDPRAPVSRRRVKAFLARLSPLRDRSRRSVRRPPQEDRELP
;
A
#
# COMPACT_ATOMS: atom_id res chain seq x y z
N GLU A 1 1.51 -12.39 5.30
CA GLU A 1 0.84 -12.96 6.50
C GLU A 1 0.41 -11.93 7.54
N GLU A 2 1.27 -11.05 8.04
CA GLU A 2 0.93 -10.09 9.11
C GLU A 2 -0.24 -9.15 8.75
N VAL A 3 -0.14 -8.44 7.62
CA VAL A 3 -1.18 -7.51 7.14
C VAL A 3 -2.54 -8.23 6.96
N LYS A 4 -2.53 -9.49 6.54
CA LYS A 4 -3.74 -10.32 6.39
C LYS A 4 -4.39 -10.64 7.73
N ARG A 5 -3.62 -10.84 8.80
CA ARG A 5 -4.14 -11.03 10.17
C ARG A 5 -4.71 -9.72 10.71
N LEU A 6 -3.97 -8.62 10.56
CA LEU A 6 -4.43 -7.28 10.97
C LEU A 6 -5.72 -6.88 10.27
N ARG A 7 -5.86 -7.17 8.98
CA ARG A 7 -7.08 -6.90 8.21
C ARG A 7 -8.32 -7.64 8.74
N LYS A 8 -8.14 -8.80 9.39
CA LYS A 8 -9.23 -9.53 10.03
C LYS A 8 -9.55 -9.03 11.43
N ALA A 9 -8.57 -8.49 12.14
CA ALA A 9 -8.69 -8.10 13.54
C ALA A 9 -9.07 -6.62 13.75
N LEU A 10 -8.74 -5.74 12.79
CA LEU A 10 -8.89 -4.30 12.94
C LEU A 10 -9.96 -3.75 11.98
N PRO A 11 -10.91 -2.94 12.49
CA PRO A 11 -11.87 -2.24 11.65
C PRO A 11 -11.28 -0.97 10.99
N ALA A 12 -10.11 -0.51 11.46
CA ALA A 12 -9.43 0.70 11.02
C ALA A 12 -8.69 0.55 9.68
N PRO A 13 -8.42 1.66 8.96
CA PRO A 13 -7.59 1.65 7.76
C PRO A 13 -6.17 1.15 8.03
N ILE A 14 -5.65 0.30 7.14
CA ILE A 14 -4.31 -0.28 7.24
C ILE A 14 -3.41 0.32 6.16
N LEU A 15 -2.34 0.99 6.58
CA LEU A 15 -1.28 1.49 5.71
C LEU A 15 -0.03 0.61 5.85
N VAL A 16 0.58 0.22 4.73
CA VAL A 16 1.79 -0.62 4.74
C VAL A 16 3.00 0.22 4.33
N GLY A 17 4.04 0.19 5.15
CA GLY A 17 5.32 0.88 4.93
C GLY A 17 6.57 -0.02 4.96
N SER A 18 6.41 -1.33 4.87
CA SER A 18 7.43 -2.34 5.19
C SER A 18 8.51 -2.57 4.13
N GLY A 19 9.05 -1.51 3.53
CA GLY A 19 10.06 -1.65 2.47
C GLY A 19 9.46 -2.22 1.18
N LEU A 20 8.37 -1.61 0.71
CA LEU A 20 7.65 -2.04 -0.48
C LEU A 20 8.49 -1.88 -1.74
N THR A 21 8.57 -2.94 -2.55
CA THR A 21 9.27 -2.99 -3.83
C THR A 21 8.29 -3.38 -4.95
N PRO A 22 8.64 -3.20 -6.24
CA PRO A 22 7.78 -3.64 -7.34
C PRO A 22 7.45 -5.14 -7.31
N GLU A 23 8.28 -5.95 -6.64
CA GLU A 23 8.16 -7.41 -6.56
C GLU A 23 7.20 -7.84 -5.45
N ASN A 24 7.19 -7.16 -4.30
CA ASN A 24 6.35 -7.55 -3.14
C ASN A 24 5.02 -6.78 -3.06
N VAL A 25 4.87 -5.66 -3.79
CA VAL A 25 3.69 -4.80 -3.66
C VAL A 25 2.37 -5.52 -3.97
N ALA A 26 2.40 -6.53 -4.85
CA ALA A 26 1.23 -7.32 -5.23
C ALA A 26 0.68 -8.15 -4.06
N ASP A 27 1.52 -8.55 -3.12
CA ASP A 27 1.13 -9.37 -1.97
C ASP A 27 0.48 -8.53 -0.85
N HIS A 28 0.85 -7.25 -0.77
CA HIS A 28 0.37 -6.33 0.26
C HIS A 28 -0.91 -5.58 -0.16
N LEU A 29 -1.01 -5.17 -1.43
CA LEU A 29 -2.11 -4.34 -1.92
C LEU A 29 -3.52 -4.91 -1.66
N PRO A 30 -3.79 -6.23 -1.73
CA PRO A 30 -5.13 -6.76 -1.47
C PRO A 30 -5.62 -6.60 -0.03
N PHE A 31 -4.70 -6.41 0.92
CA PHE A 31 -5.01 -6.36 2.35
C PHE A 31 -4.76 -4.98 2.97
N ALA A 32 -4.23 -4.03 2.20
CA ALA A 32 -3.91 -2.68 2.63
C ALA A 32 -4.85 -1.67 1.99
N ASP A 33 -5.24 -0.64 2.73
CA ASP A 33 -6.01 0.49 2.20
C ASP A 33 -5.08 1.55 1.58
N GLY A 34 -3.80 1.53 1.93
CA GLY A 34 -2.79 2.40 1.35
C GLY A 34 -1.36 1.88 1.55
N LEU A 35 -0.44 2.48 0.78
CA LEU A 35 0.96 2.10 0.73
C LEU A 35 1.84 3.34 0.92
N ILE A 36 2.89 3.22 1.74
CA ILE A 36 3.91 4.25 1.95
C ILE A 36 5.24 3.69 1.45
N VAL A 37 5.83 4.31 0.44
CA VAL A 37 7.03 3.82 -0.24
C VAL A 37 8.12 4.88 -0.18
N GLY A 38 9.26 4.51 0.43
CA GLY A 38 10.41 5.41 0.63
C GLY A 38 11.64 4.98 -0.15
N SER A 39 12.48 4.13 0.45
CA SER A 39 13.79 3.71 -0.06
C SER A 39 13.78 3.17 -1.49
N THR A 40 12.72 2.47 -1.91
CA THR A 40 12.53 2.00 -3.29
C THR A 40 12.53 3.13 -4.32
N PHE A 41 12.05 4.31 -3.95
CA PHE A 41 12.04 5.48 -4.83
C PHE A 41 13.35 6.27 -4.80
N LYS A 42 14.17 6.08 -3.77
CA LYS A 42 15.47 6.75 -3.63
C LYS A 42 16.50 6.12 -4.55
N GLU A 43 17.44 6.90 -5.09
CA GLU A 43 18.53 6.33 -5.89
C GLU A 43 19.46 5.46 -5.04
N GLY A 44 19.84 4.29 -5.55
CA GLY A 44 20.67 3.33 -4.80
C GLY A 44 20.02 2.77 -3.52
N GLY A 45 18.79 3.15 -3.17
CA GLY A 45 18.20 2.83 -1.87
C GLY A 45 18.73 3.68 -0.71
N ASP A 46 19.58 4.69 -0.96
CA ASP A 46 20.10 5.57 0.10
C ASP A 46 18.99 6.54 0.55
N PRO A 47 18.62 6.57 1.85
CA PRO A 47 17.59 7.49 2.35
C PRO A 47 17.89 8.97 2.08
N ARG A 48 19.17 9.33 1.95
CA ARG A 48 19.64 10.70 1.67
C ARG A 48 19.63 11.04 0.18
N ALA A 49 19.58 10.03 -0.70
CA ALA A 49 19.53 10.27 -2.14
C ALA A 49 18.25 10.99 -2.57
N PRO A 50 18.23 11.65 -3.74
CA PRO A 50 17.00 12.17 -4.30
C PRO A 50 16.04 11.03 -4.68
N VAL A 51 14.76 11.39 -4.80
CA VAL A 51 13.74 10.49 -5.35
C VAL A 51 13.91 10.41 -6.86
N SER A 52 14.06 9.19 -7.38
CA SER A 52 14.21 8.91 -8.80
C SER A 52 12.85 8.80 -9.49
N ARG A 53 12.53 9.76 -10.37
CA ARG A 53 11.32 9.71 -11.21
C ARG A 53 11.21 8.41 -12.01
N ARG A 54 12.34 7.88 -12.48
CA ARG A 54 12.39 6.62 -13.22
C ARG A 54 11.90 5.44 -12.37
N ARG A 55 12.37 5.34 -11.13
CA ARG A 55 11.97 4.28 -10.19
C ARG A 55 10.48 4.37 -9.83
N VAL A 56 9.99 5.58 -9.58
CA VAL A 56 8.55 5.82 -9.34
C VAL A 56 7.70 5.37 -10.53
N LYS A 57 8.07 5.77 -11.76
CA LYS A 57 7.34 5.34 -12.98
C LYS A 57 7.33 3.82 -13.15
N ALA A 58 8.47 3.16 -12.95
CA ALA A 58 8.58 1.71 -13.04
C ALA A 58 7.70 1.00 -12.00
N PHE A 59 7.68 1.49 -10.77
CA PHE A 59 6.83 0.97 -9.70
C PHE A 59 5.34 1.14 -10.03
N LEU A 60 4.93 2.34 -10.46
CA LEU A 60 3.55 2.61 -10.84
C LEU A 60 3.08 1.79 -12.05
N ALA A 61 3.97 1.52 -13.02
CA ALA A 61 3.66 0.66 -14.15
C ALA A 61 3.32 -0.78 -13.72
N ARG A 62 3.99 -1.31 -12.69
CA ARG A 62 3.66 -2.63 -12.09
C ARG A 62 2.37 -2.60 -11.28
N LEU A 63 2.05 -1.46 -10.67
CA LEU A 63 0.82 -1.26 -9.89
C LEU A 63 -0.43 -1.02 -10.75
N SER A 64 -0.28 -0.45 -11.94
CA SER A 64 -1.40 -0.12 -12.84
C SER A 64 -2.39 -1.28 -13.05
N PRO A 65 -1.96 -2.51 -13.42
CA PRO A 65 -2.88 -3.64 -13.57
C PRO A 65 -3.52 -4.12 -12.25
N LEU A 66 -2.93 -3.78 -11.10
CA LEU A 66 -3.45 -4.14 -9.78
C LEU A 66 -4.48 -3.13 -9.26
N ARG A 67 -4.36 -1.86 -9.64
CA ARG A 67 -5.29 -0.77 -9.26
C ARG A 67 -6.70 -0.97 -9.81
N ASP A 68 -6.82 -1.55 -11.00
CA ASP A 68 -8.12 -1.75 -11.65
C ASP A 68 -8.97 -2.87 -11.00
N ARG A 69 -8.29 -3.78 -10.28
CA ARG A 69 -8.93 -4.83 -9.47
C ARG A 69 -9.36 -4.32 -8.08
N SER A 70 -8.56 -3.44 -7.49
CA SER A 70 -8.76 -2.93 -6.12
C SER A 70 -9.76 -1.78 -6.03
N ARG A 71 -9.98 -0.97 -7.08
CA ARG A 71 -11.05 0.06 -7.08
C ARG A 71 -12.46 -0.51 -6.93
N ARG A 72 -12.67 -1.80 -7.22
CA ARG A 72 -13.95 -2.49 -7.02
C ARG A 72 -14.25 -2.81 -5.55
N SER A 73 -13.24 -2.91 -4.69
CA SER A 73 -13.41 -3.23 -3.26
C SER A 73 -13.44 -2.02 -2.32
N VAL A 74 -13.15 -0.81 -2.81
CA VAL A 74 -13.03 0.42 -1.99
C VAL A 74 -14.37 1.12 -1.71
N ARG A 75 -15.50 0.64 -2.25
CA ARG A 75 -16.83 1.08 -1.75
C ARG A 75 -17.14 0.39 -0.43
N ARG A 76 -16.46 0.75 0.66
CA ARG A 76 -16.95 0.46 2.02
C ARG A 76 -17.99 1.53 2.35
N PRO A 77 -19.21 1.17 2.80
CA PRO A 77 -20.19 2.17 3.25
C PRO A 77 -19.61 2.97 4.42
N PRO A 78 -20.01 4.25 4.59
CA PRO A 78 -19.66 5.04 5.77
C PRO A 78 -20.04 4.22 7.00
N GLN A 79 -19.09 4.02 7.92
CA GLN A 79 -19.40 3.41 9.21
C GLN A 79 -20.03 4.53 10.05
N GLU A 80 -21.33 4.76 9.87
CA GLU A 80 -22.14 5.52 10.83
C GLU A 80 -22.19 4.74 12.14
N ASP A 81 -21.96 5.47 13.23
CA ASP A 81 -22.26 5.15 14.62
C ASP A 81 -21.62 3.89 15.21
N ARG A 82 -20.41 4.05 15.74
CA ARG A 82 -19.99 3.28 16.93
C ARG A 82 -19.25 4.18 17.91
N GLU A 83 -19.96 4.56 18.98
CA GLU A 83 -19.35 5.02 20.23
C GLU A 83 -18.29 4.00 20.66
N LEU A 84 -17.08 4.50 20.85
CA LEU A 84 -15.99 3.75 21.47
C LEU A 84 -16.32 3.57 22.97
N PRO A 85 -16.00 2.41 23.58
CA PRO A 85 -16.17 2.22 25.01
C PRO A 85 -15.29 3.16 25.84
#